data_AF-A0A7J6UQD9-F1
#
_entry.id   AF-A0A7J6UQD9-F1
#
_cell.length_a   1.000
_cell.length_b   1.000
_cell.length_c   1.000
_cell.angle_alpha   90.00
_cell.angle_beta   90.00
_cell.angle_gamma   90.00
#
_symmetry.space_group_name_H-M   'P 1'
#
loop_
_entity.id
_entity.type
_entity.pdbx_description
1 polymer ?
#
loop_
_entity_poly.entity_id
_entity_poly.type
_entity_poly.pdbx_seq_one_letter_code
_entity_poly.pdbx_strand_id
1 'polypeptide(L)'
;MSSTPAAAAPEVAVPSTTEKLVVPEGMSKKQAKKLAKKAAKKGGNKQPEFENVISFDPPSGTRDFFPEDMRVRNWLFSQWRAVSTQYGFSEYDAPVLENEDLYKRKAGEEIVEQMYNFVDKEDHRDEC
;
A
#
# COMPACT_ATOMS: atom_id res chain seq x y z
N MET A 1 21.12 38.75 5.31
CA MET A 1 21.41 37.57 6.15
C MET A 1 20.34 37.48 7.23
N SER A 2 19.18 36.90 6.94
CA SER A 2 18.13 36.68 7.94
C SER A 2 18.05 35.19 8.25
N SER A 3 18.46 34.85 9.47
CA SER A 3 18.30 33.51 10.05
C SER A 3 16.82 33.20 10.20
N THR A 4 16.31 32.20 9.47
CA THR A 4 15.02 31.58 9.76
C THR A 4 15.23 30.52 10.85
N PRO A 5 14.40 30.49 11.91
CA PRO A 5 14.53 29.48 12.94
C PRO A 5 14.08 28.12 12.39
N ALA A 6 14.91 27.10 12.62
CA ALA A 6 14.59 25.71 12.35
C ALA A 6 13.43 25.28 13.27
N ALA A 7 12.25 25.08 12.69
CA ALA A 7 11.16 24.41 13.38
C ALA A 7 11.58 22.95 13.63
N ALA A 8 11.60 22.55 14.91
CA ALA A 8 11.96 21.20 15.33
C ALA A 8 10.99 20.17 14.75
N ALA A 9 11.53 19.09 14.18
CA ALA A 9 10.75 17.96 13.66
C ALA A 9 10.07 17.19 14.81
N PRO A 10 8.82 16.71 14.63
CA PRO A 10 8.20 15.80 15.59
C PRO A 10 8.77 14.38 15.45
N GLU A 11 9.16 13.77 16.57
CA GLU A 11 9.62 12.38 16.67
C GLU A 11 8.42 11.44 16.83
N VAL A 12 8.28 10.42 15.97
CA VAL A 12 7.22 9.39 16.08
C VAL A 12 7.81 7.98 15.89
N ALA A 13 7.62 7.14 16.90
CA ALA A 13 8.02 5.74 16.96
C ALA A 13 6.96 4.79 16.38
N VAL A 14 7.38 3.71 15.70
CA VAL A 14 6.51 2.70 15.08
C VAL A 14 6.74 1.33 15.74
N PRO A 15 5.74 0.67 16.35
CA PRO A 15 5.90 -0.71 16.82
C PRO A 15 5.51 -1.74 15.73
N SER A 16 6.42 -2.68 15.45
CA SER A 16 6.14 -3.88 14.65
C SER A 16 5.56 -4.98 15.54
N THR A 17 4.57 -5.73 15.05
CA THR A 17 4.07 -6.92 15.75
C THR A 17 3.84 -8.03 14.74
N THR A 18 4.69 -9.05 14.80
CA THR A 18 4.59 -10.30 14.05
C THR A 18 3.75 -11.28 14.87
N GLU A 19 2.53 -11.61 14.44
CA GLU A 19 1.76 -12.71 15.06
C GLU A 19 2.11 -14.07 14.44
N LYS A 20 2.47 -15.03 15.29
CA LYS A 20 2.71 -16.44 14.93
C LYS A 20 1.40 -17.24 15.02
N LEU A 21 1.15 -18.07 14.02
CA LEU A 21 0.08 -19.08 14.00
C LEU A 21 0.36 -20.20 15.03
N VAL A 22 -0.58 -20.45 15.95
CA VAL A 22 -0.49 -21.54 16.94
C VAL A 22 -1.42 -22.69 16.53
N VAL A 23 -0.87 -23.90 16.45
CA VAL A 23 -1.62 -25.15 16.18
C VAL A 23 -1.78 -25.92 17.49
N PRO A 24 -2.99 -26.36 17.89
CA PRO A 24 -3.18 -27.16 19.09
C PRO A 24 -2.99 -28.67 18.84
N GLU A 25 -2.19 -29.31 19.69
CA GLU A 25 -1.98 -30.77 19.73
C GLU A 25 -3.17 -31.53 20.36
N GLY A 26 -3.45 -32.77 19.88
CA GLY A 26 -4.15 -33.78 20.69
C GLY A 26 -5.42 -34.47 20.16
N MET A 27 -5.60 -34.75 18.85
CA MET A 27 -6.77 -35.53 18.37
C MET A 27 -6.42 -36.78 17.55
N SER A 28 -7.03 -37.92 17.87
CA SER A 28 -6.87 -39.20 17.15
C SER A 28 -7.52 -39.17 15.76
N LYS A 29 -6.80 -39.67 14.74
CA LYS A 29 -7.19 -39.71 13.30
C LYS A 29 -8.57 -40.38 13.05
N LYS A 30 -9.02 -41.28 13.93
CA LYS A 30 -10.34 -41.94 13.82
C LYS A 30 -11.50 -41.06 14.31
N GLN A 31 -11.25 -40.12 15.23
CA GLN A 31 -12.27 -39.19 15.71
C GLN A 31 -12.50 -38.05 14.71
N ALA A 32 -11.43 -37.54 14.08
CA ALA A 32 -11.50 -36.51 13.02
C ALA A 32 -12.38 -36.93 11.83
N LYS A 33 -12.27 -38.19 11.39
CA LYS A 33 -13.01 -38.71 10.22
C LYS A 33 -14.50 -38.93 10.49
N LYS A 34 -14.89 -39.21 11.74
CA LYS A 34 -16.29 -39.43 12.16
C LYS A 34 -17.03 -38.11 12.39
N LEU A 35 -16.32 -37.07 12.83
CA LEU A 35 -16.82 -35.68 12.89
C LEU A 35 -17.00 -35.09 11.48
N ALA A 36 -16.03 -35.28 10.58
CA ALA A 36 -16.11 -34.82 9.19
C ALA A 36 -17.31 -35.42 8.43
N LYS A 37 -17.61 -36.71 8.65
CA LYS A 37 -18.72 -37.40 7.96
C LYS A 37 -20.10 -37.02 8.52
N LYS A 38 -20.18 -36.51 9.76
CA LYS A 38 -21.43 -36.04 10.38
C LYS A 38 -21.72 -34.57 10.05
N ALA A 39 -20.68 -33.76 9.81
CA ALA A 39 -20.80 -32.40 9.28
C ALA A 39 -21.32 -32.38 7.82
N ALA A 40 -20.96 -33.38 7.01
CA ALA A 40 -21.38 -33.46 5.61
C ALA A 40 -22.86 -33.81 5.36
N LYS A 41 -23.63 -34.26 6.38
CA LYS A 41 -24.99 -34.82 6.18
C LYS A 41 -26.13 -34.04 6.85
N LYS A 42 -25.86 -32.91 7.49
CA LYS A 42 -26.93 -32.04 8.01
C LYS A 42 -26.50 -30.58 7.95
N GLY A 43 -26.86 -29.93 6.86
CA GLY A 43 -26.52 -28.53 6.61
C GLY A 43 -27.05 -28.05 5.27
N GLY A 44 -28.36 -28.24 5.01
CA GLY A 44 -29.03 -27.24 4.20
C GLY A 44 -28.95 -25.94 5.00
N ASN A 45 -28.08 -25.03 4.59
CA ASN A 45 -27.95 -23.74 5.25
C ASN A 45 -27.89 -22.67 4.17
N LYS A 46 -28.91 -21.82 4.21
CA LYS A 46 -29.03 -20.58 3.45
C LYS A 46 -27.71 -19.85 3.53
N GLN A 47 -27.25 -19.32 2.41
CA GLN A 47 -26.14 -18.38 2.44
C GLN A 47 -26.53 -17.26 3.42
N PRO A 48 -25.75 -16.98 4.47
CA PRO A 48 -25.84 -15.66 5.06
C PRO A 48 -25.33 -14.72 3.98
N GLU A 49 -26.26 -14.03 3.35
CA GLU A 49 -26.03 -12.82 2.59
C GLU A 49 -25.33 -11.82 3.53
N PHE A 50 -24.00 -11.92 3.58
CA PHE A 50 -23.13 -10.88 4.10
C PHE A 50 -23.14 -9.75 3.06
N GLU A 51 -24.25 -9.02 3.11
CA GLU A 51 -24.35 -7.57 2.98
C GLU A 51 -22.98 -6.91 2.72
N ASN A 52 -22.81 -6.35 1.52
CA ASN A 52 -21.61 -5.68 1.02
C ASN A 52 -20.81 -4.96 2.13
N VAL A 53 -19.89 -5.65 2.80
CA VAL A 53 -18.99 -5.04 3.76
C VAL A 53 -17.89 -4.38 2.94
N ILE A 54 -18.01 -3.06 2.77
CA ILE A 54 -17.00 -2.26 2.09
C ILE A 54 -15.76 -2.22 2.99
N SER A 55 -14.60 -2.59 2.43
CA SER A 55 -13.32 -2.42 3.11
C SER A 55 -12.98 -0.93 3.21
N PHE A 56 -12.62 -0.48 4.42
CA PHE A 56 -12.18 0.90 4.66
C PHE A 56 -10.66 1.04 4.65
N ASP A 57 -9.93 -0.07 4.58
CA ASP A 57 -8.47 -0.04 4.50
C ASP A 57 -8.01 0.43 3.12
N PRO A 58 -6.93 1.23 3.05
CA PRO A 58 -6.38 1.69 1.78
C PRO A 58 -5.81 0.51 0.98
N PRO A 59 -5.68 0.67 -0.36
CA PRO A 59 -5.00 -0.32 -1.20
C PRO A 59 -3.61 -0.70 -0.66
N SER A 60 -3.23 -1.96 -0.82
CA SER A 60 -1.94 -2.47 -0.35
C SER A 60 -0.78 -1.61 -0.87
N GLY A 61 0.11 -1.20 0.03
CA GLY A 61 1.26 -0.35 -0.31
C GLY A 61 0.96 1.15 -0.34
N THR A 62 -0.28 1.57 -0.11
CA THR A 62 -0.67 2.98 0.03
C THR A 62 -0.97 3.33 1.49
N ARG A 63 -0.98 4.62 1.82
CA ARG A 63 -1.22 5.11 3.19
C ARG A 63 -2.02 6.40 3.18
N ASP A 64 -2.96 6.52 4.11
CA ASP A 64 -3.68 7.76 4.39
C ASP A 64 -2.82 8.75 5.17
N PHE A 65 -2.91 10.03 4.82
CA PHE A 65 -2.25 11.10 5.56
C PHE A 65 -3.32 11.93 6.29
N PHE A 66 -3.44 11.71 7.60
CA PHE A 66 -4.32 12.50 8.46
C PHE A 66 -3.77 13.92 8.67
N PRO A 67 -4.57 14.87 9.19
CA PRO A 67 -4.15 16.27 9.32
C PRO A 67 -2.80 16.47 10.04
N GLU A 68 -2.48 15.65 11.04
CA GLU A 68 -1.18 15.68 11.72
C GLU A 68 -0.03 15.33 10.76
N ASP A 69 -0.15 14.23 10.02
CA ASP A 69 0.87 13.77 9.07
C ASP A 69 0.98 14.69 7.85
N MET A 70 -0.15 15.23 7.38
CA MET A 70 -0.20 16.20 6.29
C MET A 70 0.53 17.48 6.65
N ARG A 71 0.46 17.95 7.90
CA ARG A 71 1.22 19.13 8.35
C ARG A 71 2.72 18.89 8.25
N VAL A 72 3.20 17.72 8.67
CA VAL A 72 4.61 17.35 8.57
C VAL A 72 5.04 17.23 7.11
N ARG A 73 4.24 16.56 6.27
CA ARG A 73 4.51 16.43 4.83
C ARG A 73 4.59 17.78 4.14
N ASN A 74 3.62 18.67 4.40
CA ASN A 74 3.57 19.99 3.79
C ASN A 74 4.73 20.88 4.25
N TRP A 75 5.12 20.79 5.53
CA TRP A 75 6.33 21.44 6.02
C TRP A 75 7.57 20.96 5.26
N LEU A 76 7.76 19.65 5.08
CA LEU A 76 8.88 19.10 4.33
C LEU A 76 8.91 19.62 2.88
N PHE A 77 7.79 19.53 2.17
CA PHE A 77 7.70 19.99 0.78
C PHE A 77 7.89 21.51 0.66
N SER A 78 7.54 22.29 1.67
CA SER A 78 7.81 23.73 1.70
C SER A 78 9.32 24.02 1.71
N GLN A 79 10.10 23.21 2.44
CA GLN A 79 11.55 23.35 2.49
C GLN A 79 12.18 23.00 1.15
N TRP A 80 11.74 21.91 0.51
CA TRP A 80 12.24 21.52 -0.81
C TRP A 80 12.00 22.62 -1.84
N ARG A 81 10.79 23.16 -1.92
CA ARG A 81 10.49 24.27 -2.85
C ARG A 81 11.34 25.51 -2.56
N ALA A 82 11.45 25.89 -1.28
CA ALA A 82 12.25 27.06 -0.89
C ALA A 82 13.71 26.93 -1.32
N VAL A 83 14.31 25.75 -1.15
CA VAL A 83 15.69 25.49 -1.59
C VAL A 83 15.77 25.48 -3.12
N SER A 84 14.90 24.76 -3.82
CA SER A 84 14.91 24.71 -5.29
C SER A 84 14.84 26.10 -5.92
N THR A 85 13.97 26.98 -5.42
CA THR A 85 13.86 28.36 -5.92
C THR A 85 15.09 29.20 -5.62
N GLN A 86 15.76 29.02 -4.47
CA GLN A 86 17.01 29.74 -4.15
C GLN A 86 18.14 29.44 -5.14
N TYR A 87 18.14 28.24 -5.73
CA TYR A 87 19.11 27.82 -6.74
C TYR A 87 18.62 28.04 -8.19
N GLY A 88 17.47 28.69 -8.39
CA GLY A 88 16.96 29.06 -9.72
C GLY A 88 16.31 27.90 -10.50
N PHE A 89 15.95 26.80 -9.85
CA PHE A 89 15.16 25.75 -10.49
C PHE A 89 13.71 26.17 -10.69
N SER A 90 13.08 25.66 -11.75
CA SER A 90 11.66 25.86 -12.06
C SER A 90 10.88 24.58 -11.82
N GLU A 91 9.71 24.70 -11.20
CA GLU A 91 8.80 23.57 -10.97
C GLU A 91 8.19 23.14 -12.31
N TYR A 92 8.20 21.83 -12.57
CA TYR A 92 7.47 21.21 -13.67
C TYR A 92 6.77 19.97 -13.12
N ASP A 93 5.69 19.56 -13.77
CA ASP A 93 4.95 18.36 -13.43
C ASP A 93 4.68 17.55 -14.70
N ALA A 94 4.50 16.25 -14.53
CA ALA A 94 4.20 15.31 -15.61
C ALA A 94 3.05 14.39 -15.17
N PRO A 95 2.31 13.80 -16.12
CA PRO A 95 1.33 12.77 -15.79
C PRO A 95 1.99 11.65 -14.98
N VAL A 96 1.27 11.14 -13.97
CA VAL A 96 1.73 9.97 -13.21
C VAL A 96 1.73 8.72 -14.09
N LEU A 97 0.76 8.64 -15.03
CA LEU A 97 0.67 7.55 -15.98
C LEU A 97 1.51 7.82 -17.23
N GLU A 98 2.46 6.94 -17.51
CA GLU A 98 3.38 7.02 -18.65
C GLU A 98 3.47 5.69 -19.42
N ASN A 99 4.05 5.73 -20.62
CA ASN A 99 4.20 4.54 -21.47
C ASN A 99 5.34 3.63 -20.97
N GLU A 100 5.08 2.33 -20.78
CA GLU A 100 6.05 1.34 -20.25
C GLU A 100 7.37 1.28 -21.06
N ASP A 101 7.29 1.51 -22.38
CA ASP A 101 8.46 1.46 -23.27
C ASP A 101 9.49 2.57 -22.99
N LEU A 102 9.13 3.61 -22.24
CA LEU A 102 10.04 4.66 -21.82
C LEU A 102 11.09 4.14 -20.80
N TYR A 103 10.68 3.24 -19.92
CA TYR A 103 11.48 2.79 -18.78
C TYR A 103 12.32 1.56 -19.08
N LYS A 104 11.83 0.64 -19.92
CA LYS A 104 12.60 -0.51 -20.43
C LYS A 104 13.96 -0.15 -21.02
N ARG A 105 14.09 1.05 -21.58
CA ARG A 105 15.34 1.50 -22.23
C ARG A 105 16.35 2.10 -21.27
N LYS A 106 15.91 2.62 -20.12
CA LYS A 106 16.74 3.44 -19.22
C LYS A 106 17.09 2.74 -17.91
N ALA A 107 16.18 1.90 -17.43
CA ALA A 107 16.30 1.13 -16.20
C ALA A 107 16.33 -0.35 -16.60
N GLY A 108 17.39 -1.08 -16.26
CA GLY A 108 17.56 -2.49 -16.67
C GLY A 108 16.38 -3.39 -16.28
N GLU A 109 16.37 -4.63 -16.80
CA GLU A 109 15.22 -5.57 -16.74
C GLU A 109 14.67 -5.80 -15.31
N GLU A 110 15.49 -5.70 -14.26
CA GLU A 110 15.10 -5.92 -12.86
C GLU A 110 14.07 -4.89 -12.34
N ILE A 111 14.12 -3.64 -12.81
CA ILE A 111 13.20 -2.59 -12.34
C ILE A 111 11.79 -2.81 -12.91
N VAL A 112 11.69 -3.45 -14.08
CA VAL A 112 10.43 -3.76 -14.75
C VAL A 112 9.55 -4.71 -13.93
N GLU A 113 10.16 -5.61 -13.15
CA GLU A 113 9.40 -6.56 -12.32
C GLU A 113 8.74 -5.91 -11.10
N GLN A 114 9.22 -4.73 -10.68
CA GLN A 114 8.70 -3.99 -9.52
C GLN A 114 7.81 -2.81 -9.92
N MET A 115 7.66 -2.54 -11.22
CA MET A 115 6.83 -1.46 -11.74
C MET A 115 5.34 -1.82 -11.69
N TYR A 116 4.50 -0.82 -11.42
CA TYR A 116 3.05 -1.00 -11.42
C TYR A 116 2.50 -0.78 -12.83
N ASN A 117 2.45 -1.85 -13.63
CA ASN A 117 1.92 -1.81 -15.00
C ASN A 117 0.53 -2.42 -15.12
N PHE A 118 -0.27 -1.89 -16.04
CA PHE A 118 -1.56 -2.46 -16.41
C PHE A 118 -1.85 -2.21 -17.88
N VAL A 119 -2.85 -2.94 -18.40
CA VAL A 119 -3.34 -2.75 -19.77
C VAL A 119 -4.66 -1.99 -19.67
N ASP A 120 -4.73 -0.82 -20.30
CA ASP A 120 -5.97 -0.06 -20.42
C ASP A 120 -6.99 -0.81 -21.28
N LYS A 121 -8.24 -0.39 -21.22
CA LYS A 121 -9.36 -0.95 -21.98
C LYS A 121 -9.17 -0.86 -23.50
N GLU A 122 -8.32 0.06 -23.96
CA GLU A 122 -7.95 0.21 -25.38
C GLU A 122 -6.70 -0.60 -25.76
N ASP A 123 -6.29 -1.58 -24.95
CA ASP A 123 -5.10 -2.43 -25.13
C ASP A 123 -3.76 -1.67 -25.10
N HIS A 124 -3.73 -0.45 -24.55
CA HIS A 124 -2.49 0.29 -24.27
C HIS A 124 -1.84 -0.19 -22.97
N ARG A 125 -0.50 -0.21 -22.93
CA ARG A 125 0.26 -0.68 -21.76
C ARG A 125 0.88 0.51 -21.04
N ASP A 126 0.28 0.84 -19.91
CA ASP A 126 0.60 2.02 -19.12
C ASP A 126 1.25 1.64 -17.78
N GLU A 127 2.00 2.58 -17.22
CA GLU A 127 2.73 2.49 -15.96
C GLU A 127 2.38 3.67 -15.05
N CYS A 128 2.35 3.45 -13.73
CA CYS A 128 2.09 4.45 -12.69
C CYS A 128 3.31 4.62 -11.75
#